data_AF-A0A927LW97-F1
#
_entry.id   AF-A0A927LW97-F1
#
_cell.length_a   1.000
_cell.length_b   1.000
_cell.length_c   1.000
_cell.angle_alpha   90.00
_cell.angle_beta   90.00
_cell.angle_gamma   90.00
#
_symmetry.space_group_name_H-M   'P 1'
#
loop_
_entity.id
_entity.type
_entity.pdbx_description
1 polymer ?
#
loop_
_entity_poly.entity_id
_entity_poly.type
_entity_poly.pdbx_seq_one_letter_code
_entity_poly.pdbx_strand_id
1 'polypeptide(L)'
;MNKFHTFEDAEGLADKGISAIMDGSMVSDEAKLFMSPEDTISNHARIRIYTEDGRGHSDHYVLECRSHIGTTGTYLLCILIGNGTSFMNYSADDMLSFRDECDANDIAFQRDQPVLCYSYRGIAVVGQETVAAAF
;
A
#
# COMPACT_ATOMS: atom_id res chain seq x y z
N MET A 1 1.79 4.13 17.67
CA MET A 1 1.62 3.91 16.22
C MET A 1 1.64 2.41 15.99
N ASN A 2 0.60 1.85 15.38
CA ASN A 2 0.35 0.41 15.41
C ASN A 2 1.16 -0.29 14.33
N LYS A 3 1.95 -1.28 14.74
CA LYS A 3 2.47 -2.30 13.85
C LYS A 3 1.38 -3.36 13.70
N PHE A 4 1.05 -3.72 12.47
CA PHE A 4 0.06 -4.77 12.20
C PHE A 4 0.76 -6.12 12.23
N HIS A 5 0.22 -7.04 13.03
CA HIS A 5 0.76 -8.39 13.15
C HIS A 5 -0.09 -9.43 12.42
N THR A 6 -1.34 -9.09 12.12
CA THR A 6 -2.32 -9.96 11.46
C THR A 6 -3.04 -9.18 10.36
N PHE A 7 -3.62 -9.90 9.40
CA PHE A 7 -4.48 -9.29 8.38
C PHE A 7 -5.78 -8.76 9.00
N GLU A 8 -6.29 -9.42 10.04
CA GLU A 8 -7.52 -9.07 10.72
C GLU A 8 -7.43 -7.68 11.39
N ASP A 9 -6.25 -7.33 11.93
CA ASP A 9 -6.01 -5.99 12.48
C ASP A 9 -6.04 -4.91 11.39
N ALA A 10 -5.49 -5.22 10.21
CA ALA A 10 -5.44 -4.29 9.07
C ALA A 10 -6.82 -4.14 8.43
N GLU A 11 -7.56 -5.24 8.27
CA GLU A 11 -8.95 -5.27 7.81
C GLU A 11 -9.87 -4.48 8.74
N GLY A 12 -9.79 -4.73 10.06
CA GLY A 12 -10.59 -3.98 11.03
C GLY A 12 -10.24 -2.49 11.12
N LEU A 13 -9.06 -2.07 10.67
CA LEU A 13 -8.75 -0.65 10.49
C LEU A 13 -9.30 -0.12 9.17
N ALA A 14 -9.16 -0.87 8.06
CA ALA A 14 -9.72 -0.51 6.76
C ALA A 14 -11.24 -0.33 6.80
N ASP A 15 -11.96 -1.17 7.55
CA ASP A 15 -13.41 -1.06 7.75
C ASP A 15 -13.84 0.27 8.39
N LYS A 16 -12.94 0.92 9.14
CA LYS A 16 -13.17 2.24 9.74
C LYS A 16 -12.93 3.39 8.75
N GLY A 17 -12.37 3.09 7.58
CA GLY A 17 -12.11 4.04 6.50
C GLY A 17 -10.78 4.79 6.60
N ILE A 18 -10.51 5.62 5.58
CA ILE A 18 -9.24 6.34 5.43
C ILE A 18 -9.01 7.35 6.55
N SER A 19 -10.04 8.04 7.04
CA SER A 19 -9.91 8.93 8.21
C SER A 19 -9.28 8.22 9.41
N ALA A 20 -9.75 7.02 9.77
CA ALA A 20 -9.23 6.29 10.91
C ALA A 20 -7.79 5.82 10.69
N ILE A 21 -7.45 5.45 9.46
CA ILE A 21 -6.08 5.09 9.06
C ILE A 21 -5.14 6.28 9.24
N MET A 22 -5.55 7.46 8.78
CA MET A 22 -4.76 8.69 8.89
C MET A 22 -4.61 9.13 10.35
N ASP A 23 -5.68 9.12 11.14
CA ASP A 23 -5.65 9.51 12.56
C ASP A 23 -4.71 8.63 13.39
N GLY A 24 -4.56 7.36 13.01
CA GLY A 24 -3.69 6.39 13.66
C GLY A 24 -2.20 6.50 13.28
N SER A 25 -1.84 7.39 12.35
CA SER A 25 -0.55 7.37 11.67
C SER A 25 0.06 8.75 11.46
N MET A 26 1.39 8.83 11.43
CA MET A 26 2.07 10.00 10.90
C MET A 26 2.04 9.95 9.37
N VAL A 27 1.40 10.92 8.72
CA VAL A 27 1.33 10.99 7.25
C VAL A 27 2.37 11.99 6.75
N SER A 28 3.27 11.53 5.87
CA SER A 28 4.24 12.39 5.19
C SER A 28 3.57 13.47 4.33
N ASP A 29 4.27 14.58 4.09
CA ASP A 29 3.72 15.68 3.30
C ASP A 29 3.49 15.29 1.84
N GLU A 30 4.34 14.41 1.30
CA GLU A 30 4.17 13.83 -0.03
C GLU A 30 2.92 12.94 -0.10
N ALA A 31 2.65 12.13 0.93
CA ALA A 31 1.47 11.26 0.94
C ALA A 31 0.17 12.08 1.01
N LYS A 32 0.15 13.22 1.72
CA LYS A 32 -1.00 14.13 1.78
C LYS A 32 -1.40 14.74 0.44
N LEU A 33 -0.53 14.69 -0.57
CA LEU A 33 -0.88 15.10 -1.93
C LEU A 33 -1.82 14.10 -2.63
N PHE A 34 -1.85 12.86 -2.16
CA PHE A 34 -2.61 11.76 -2.77
C PHE A 34 -3.79 11.29 -1.92
N MET A 35 -3.72 11.44 -0.60
CA MET A 35 -4.72 10.92 0.33
C MET A 35 -5.41 12.01 1.17
N SER A 36 -6.72 11.84 1.39
CA SER A 36 -7.59 12.67 2.23
C SER A 36 -8.40 11.80 3.20
N PRO A 37 -8.80 12.32 4.38
CA PRO A 37 -9.67 11.59 5.31
C PRO A 37 -11.01 11.15 4.71
N GLU A 38 -11.51 11.87 3.71
CA GLU A 38 -12.77 11.63 3.01
C GLU A 38 -12.66 10.58 1.89
N ASP A 39 -11.47 10.05 1.64
CA ASP A 39 -11.23 9.06 0.59
C ASP A 39 -11.94 7.74 0.91
N THR A 40 -12.31 7.01 -0.15
CA THR A 40 -13.05 5.75 -0.04
C THR A 40 -12.21 4.58 -0.51
N ILE A 41 -12.34 3.45 0.18
CA ILE A 41 -11.76 2.17 -0.24
C ILE A 41 -12.73 1.51 -1.22
N SER A 42 -12.30 1.29 -2.46
CA SER A 42 -13.11 0.63 -3.50
C SER A 42 -12.91 -0.88 -3.53
N ASN A 43 -11.71 -1.34 -3.19
CA ASN A 43 -11.36 -2.75 -3.14
C ASN A 43 -10.22 -2.99 -2.15
N HIS A 44 -10.02 -4.24 -1.74
CA HIS A 44 -8.93 -4.63 -0.85
C HIS A 44 -8.56 -6.10 -1.01
N ALA A 45 -7.28 -6.41 -0.79
CA ALA A 45 -6.76 -7.77 -0.91
C ALA A 45 -5.63 -8.07 0.07
N ARG A 46 -5.47 -9.35 0.39
CA ARG A 46 -4.33 -9.89 1.14
C ARG A 46 -3.31 -10.41 0.12
N ILE A 47 -2.12 -9.82 0.07
CA ILE A 47 -1.08 -10.17 -0.90
C ILE A 47 0.17 -10.65 -0.17
N ARG A 48 0.83 -11.66 -0.73
CA ARG A 48 2.12 -12.14 -0.29
C ARG A 48 3.12 -12.06 -1.43
N ILE A 49 4.23 -11.38 -1.20
CA ILE A 49 5.35 -11.34 -2.16
C ILE A 49 6.50 -12.12 -1.60
N TYR A 50 7.11 -12.95 -2.45
CA TYR A 50 8.37 -13.62 -2.19
C TYR A 50 9.51 -12.82 -2.80
N THR A 51 10.55 -12.55 -2.01
CA THR A 51 11.72 -11.82 -2.51
C THR A 51 12.48 -12.68 -3.53
N GLU A 52 13.18 -12.04 -4.46
CA GLU A 52 13.91 -12.70 -5.56
C GLU A 52 14.88 -13.80 -5.09
N ASP A 53 15.45 -13.66 -3.89
CA ASP A 53 16.34 -14.68 -3.30
C ASP A 53 15.61 -15.96 -2.82
N GLY A 54 14.28 -15.98 -2.92
CA GLY A 54 13.38 -17.08 -2.54
C GLY A 54 13.38 -17.39 -1.04
N ARG A 55 14.08 -16.60 -0.23
CA ARG A 55 14.27 -16.85 1.21
C ARG A 55 13.43 -15.92 2.07
N GLY A 56 13.04 -14.76 1.54
CA GLY A 56 12.18 -13.80 2.19
C GLY A 56 10.76 -13.79 1.63
N HIS A 57 9.83 -13.34 2.46
CA HIS A 57 8.52 -12.91 2.00
C HIS A 57 8.07 -11.70 2.82
N SER A 58 7.06 -11.03 2.31
CA SER A 58 6.38 -9.94 3.00
C SER A 58 4.89 -9.99 2.67
N ASP A 59 4.10 -9.79 3.70
CA ASP A 59 2.65 -9.84 3.65
C ASP A 59 2.11 -8.42 3.71
N HIS A 60 1.17 -8.11 2.82
CA HIS A 60 0.58 -6.78 2.68
C HIS A 60 -0.92 -6.87 2.58
N TYR A 61 -1.58 -5.95 3.28
CA TYR A 61 -2.99 -5.67 3.06
C TYR A 61 -3.11 -4.45 2.16
N VAL A 62 -3.52 -4.67 0.91
CA VAL A 62 -3.56 -3.64 -0.12
C VAL A 62 -4.97 -3.10 -0.23
N LEU A 63 -5.09 -1.78 -0.22
CA LEU A 63 -6.33 -1.05 -0.39
C LEU A 63 -6.27 -0.30 -1.72
N GLU A 64 -7.27 -0.52 -2.57
CA GLU A 64 -7.54 0.35 -3.70
C GLU A 64 -8.37 1.52 -3.20
N CYS A 65 -7.83 2.73 -3.31
CA CYS A 65 -8.42 3.93 -2.75
C CYS A 65 -8.77 4.91 -3.86
N ARG A 66 -9.92 5.55 -3.71
CA ARG A 66 -10.34 6.66 -4.56
C ARG A 66 -10.13 7.97 -3.81
N SER A 67 -9.30 8.84 -4.38
CA SER A 67 -9.01 10.13 -3.78
C SER A 67 -10.10 11.14 -4.09
N HIS A 68 -10.55 11.87 -3.07
CA HIS A 68 -11.48 12.99 -3.22
C HIS A 68 -10.77 14.28 -3.68
N ILE A 69 -9.49 14.43 -3.35
CA ILE A 69 -8.71 15.66 -3.59
C ILE A 69 -7.57 15.49 -4.61
N GLY A 70 -7.18 14.25 -4.91
CA GLY A 70 -5.96 13.92 -5.66
C GLY A 70 -6.05 14.18 -7.16
N THR A 71 -4.90 14.49 -7.75
CA THR A 71 -4.74 14.73 -9.20
C THR A 71 -4.93 13.48 -10.06
N THR A 72 -4.78 12.28 -9.49
CA THR A 72 -4.81 10.99 -10.19
C THR A 72 -6.14 10.24 -10.03
N GLY A 73 -7.01 10.64 -9.11
CA GLY A 73 -8.31 10.01 -8.85
C GLY A 73 -8.26 8.68 -8.07
N THR A 74 -7.18 7.89 -8.19
CA THR A 74 -6.95 6.66 -7.40
C THR A 74 -5.51 6.52 -6.93
N TYR A 75 -5.30 5.72 -5.89
CA TYR A 75 -3.98 5.31 -5.36
C TYR A 75 -4.10 3.95 -4.67
N LEU A 76 -2.98 3.28 -4.45
CA LEU A 76 -2.92 2.08 -3.62
C LEU A 76 -2.34 2.43 -2.25
N LEU A 77 -2.95 1.92 -1.18
CA LEU A 77 -2.38 1.97 0.17
C LEU A 77 -2.04 0.57 0.65
N CYS A 78 -0.76 0.32 0.86
CA CYS A 78 -0.22 -0.99 1.26
C CYS A 78 0.12 -0.98 2.75
N ILE A 79 -0.60 -1.77 3.54
CA ILE A 79 -0.34 -1.95 4.96
C ILE A 79 0.57 -3.16 5.16
N LEU A 80 1.78 -2.94 5.66
CA LEU A 80 2.73 -4.01 5.94
C LEU A 80 2.28 -4.84 7.16
N ILE A 81 2.21 -6.17 6.96
CA ILE A 81 1.88 -7.13 8.00
C ILE A 81 3.16 -7.81 8.51
N GLY A 82 3.38 -7.77 9.82
CA GLY A 82 4.49 -8.44 10.48
C GLY A 82 5.84 -7.71 10.35
N ASN A 83 6.88 -8.45 10.00
CA ASN A 83 8.29 -8.02 10.01
C ASN A 83 9.01 -8.28 8.67
N GLY A 84 8.25 -8.57 7.60
CA GLY A 84 8.84 -8.82 6.29
C GLY A 84 9.56 -7.60 5.73
N THR A 85 10.18 -7.77 4.55
CA THR A 85 10.77 -6.67 3.80
C THR A 85 9.74 -5.55 3.63
N SER A 86 10.12 -4.34 4.05
CA SER A 86 9.27 -3.17 3.89
C SER A 86 9.05 -2.92 2.40
N PHE A 87 7.79 -2.72 2.03
CA PHE A 87 7.37 -2.36 0.67
C PHE A 87 8.15 -1.14 0.12
N MET A 88 8.55 -0.23 0.99
CA MET A 88 9.37 0.94 0.66
C MET A 88 10.74 0.61 0.03
N ASN A 89 11.25 -0.60 0.23
CA ASN A 89 12.59 -1.01 -0.20
C ASN A 89 12.55 -1.99 -1.38
N TYR A 90 11.40 -2.15 -2.03
CA TYR A 90 11.25 -3.05 -3.16
C TYR A 90 12.12 -2.63 -4.33
N SER A 91 12.73 -3.64 -4.96
CA SER A 91 13.35 -3.48 -6.28
C SER A 91 12.27 -3.38 -7.36
N ALA A 92 12.68 -3.11 -8.60
CA ALA A 92 11.76 -3.15 -9.74
C ALA A 92 11.16 -4.55 -9.94
N ASP A 93 11.93 -5.62 -9.68
CA ASP A 93 11.47 -7.00 -9.80
C ASP A 93 10.48 -7.38 -8.68
N ASP A 94 10.72 -6.90 -7.45
CA ASP A 94 9.76 -7.07 -6.34
C ASP A 94 8.44 -6.31 -6.64
N MET A 95 8.52 -5.13 -7.25
CA MET A 95 7.35 -4.36 -7.71
C MET A 95 6.62 -5.02 -8.87
N LEU A 96 7.35 -5.71 -9.76
CA LEU A 96 6.75 -6.53 -10.82
C LEU A 96 5.97 -7.70 -10.22
N SER A 97 6.57 -8.42 -9.27
CA SER A 97 5.87 -9.49 -8.54
C SER A 97 4.68 -8.95 -7.74
N PHE A 98 4.79 -7.75 -7.17
CA PHE A 98 3.66 -7.09 -6.51
C PHE A 98 2.50 -6.86 -7.46
N ARG A 99 2.80 -6.35 -8.65
CA ARG A 99 1.78 -6.11 -9.67
C ARG A 99 1.09 -7.39 -10.11
N ASP A 100 1.86 -8.44 -10.36
CA ASP A 100 1.29 -9.73 -10.76
C ASP A 100 0.39 -10.33 -9.64
N GLU A 101 0.75 -10.14 -8.37
CA GLU A 101 -0.10 -10.51 -7.23
C GLU A 101 -1.34 -9.60 -7.08
N CYS A 102 -1.23 -8.29 -7.37
CA CYS A 102 -2.39 -7.40 -7.42
C CYS A 102 -3.39 -7.86 -8.48
N ASP A 103 -2.91 -8.17 -9.69
CA ASP A 103 -3.73 -8.66 -10.79
C ASP A 103 -4.40 -10.00 -10.44
N ALA A 104 -3.67 -10.90 -9.77
CA ALA A 104 -4.21 -12.20 -9.32
C ALA A 104 -5.27 -12.08 -8.21
N ASN A 105 -5.34 -10.93 -7.52
CA ASN A 105 -6.28 -10.66 -6.43
C ASN A 105 -7.26 -9.51 -6.76
N ASP A 106 -7.49 -9.24 -8.05
CA ASP A 106 -8.44 -8.24 -8.55
C ASP A 106 -8.20 -6.80 -8.05
N ILE A 107 -6.96 -6.45 -7.70
CA ILE A 107 -6.56 -5.07 -7.36
C ILE A 107 -6.12 -4.34 -8.62
N ALA A 108 -6.79 -3.24 -8.96
CA ALA A 108 -6.44 -2.44 -10.13
C ALA A 108 -5.14 -1.65 -9.88
N PHE A 109 -4.01 -2.18 -10.35
CA PHE A 109 -2.72 -1.48 -10.31
C PHE A 109 -2.32 -1.00 -11.71
N GLN A 110 -2.23 0.31 -11.87
CA GLN A 110 -1.98 0.97 -13.16
C GLN A 110 -0.62 1.68 -13.18
N ARG A 111 -0.08 1.87 -14.39
CA ARG A 111 1.11 2.69 -14.60
C ARG A 111 0.87 4.10 -14.05
N ASP A 112 1.87 4.66 -13.37
CA ASP A 112 1.85 5.99 -12.75
C ASP A 112 0.81 6.15 -11.62
N GLN A 113 0.17 5.07 -11.16
CA GLN A 113 -0.69 5.10 -9.99
C GLN A 113 0.17 5.23 -8.72
N PRO A 114 -0.11 6.22 -7.84
CA PRO A 114 0.61 6.38 -6.60
C PRO A 114 0.44 5.15 -5.72
N VAL A 115 1.55 4.69 -5.13
CA VAL A 115 1.56 3.62 -4.13
C VAL A 115 2.06 4.21 -2.82
N LEU A 116 1.26 4.09 -1.78
CA LEU A 116 1.55 4.52 -0.43
C LEU A 116 1.84 3.30 0.44
N CYS A 117 2.81 3.40 1.33
CA CYS A 117 3.14 2.38 2.32
C CYS A 117 2.73 2.86 3.71
N TYR A 118 1.86 2.11 4.38
CA TYR A 118 1.66 2.21 5.82
C TYR A 118 2.65 1.27 6.52
N SER A 119 3.57 1.86 7.27
CA SER A 119 4.54 1.14 8.09
C SER A 119 4.53 1.63 9.54
N TYR A 120 5.37 1.02 10.39
CA TYR A 120 5.59 1.50 11.76
C TYR A 120 6.17 2.92 11.84
N ARG A 121 6.64 3.50 10.71
CA ARG A 121 7.12 4.89 10.62
C ARG A 121 6.06 5.88 10.17
N GLY A 122 4.91 5.40 9.72
CA GLY A 122 3.83 6.23 9.21
C GLY A 122 3.44 5.85 7.78
N ILE A 123 2.73 6.76 7.12
CA ILE A 123 2.32 6.64 5.71
C ILE A 123 3.24 7.49 4.83
N ALA A 124 3.91 6.83 3.88
CA ALA A 124 4.84 7.44 2.95
C ALA A 124 4.57 7.01 1.51
N VAL A 125 4.97 7.84 0.55
CA VAL A 125 4.90 7.53 -0.89
C VAL A 125 6.09 6.64 -1.24
N VAL A 126 5.82 5.56 -1.97
CA VAL A 126 6.87 4.69 -2.54
C VAL A 126 7.54 5.42 -3.71
N GLY A 127 8.84 5.20 -3.93
CA GLY A 127 9.57 5.82 -5.04
C GLY A 127 8.85 5.56 -6.38
N GLN A 128 8.35 6.62 -7.00
CA GLN A 128 7.52 6.50 -8.21
C GLN A 128 8.36 6.05 -9.41
N GLU A 129 9.67 6.31 -9.43
CA GLU A 129 10.57 5.71 -10.43
C GLU A 129 10.61 4.19 -10.36
N THR A 130 10.57 3.61 -9.15
CA THR A 130 10.58 2.15 -8.94
C THR A 130 9.26 1.55 -9.37
N VAL A 131 8.13 2.20 -9.03
CA VAL A 131 6.80 1.80 -9.49
C VAL A 131 6.72 1.83 -11.01
N ALA A 132 7.19 2.90 -11.65
CA ALA A 132 7.17 3.04 -13.10
C ALA A 132 8.07 2.03 -13.82
N ALA A 133 9.18 1.61 -13.21
CA ALA A 133 10.08 0.61 -13.79
C ALA A 133 9.48 -0.80 -13.86
N ALA A 134 8.40 -1.06 -13.11
CA ALA A 134 7.68 -2.35 -13.12
C ALA A 134 6.61 -2.44 -14.23
N PHE A 135 6.50 -1.46 -15.13
CA PHE A 135 5.55 -1.41 -16.27
C PHE A 135 6.25 -1.20 -17.61
#